data_AF-A0A096B843-F1
#
_entry.id   AF-A0A096B843-F1
#
_cell.length_a   1.000
_cell.length_b   1.000
_cell.length_c   1.000
_cell.angle_alpha   90.00
_cell.angle_beta   90.00
_cell.angle_gamma   90.00
#
_symmetry.space_group_name_H-M   'P 1'
#
loop_
_entity.id
_entity.type
_entity.pdbx_description
1 polymer ?
#
loop_
_entity_poly.entity_id
_entity_poly.type
_entity_poly.pdbx_seq_one_letter_code
_entity_poly.pdbx_strand_id
1 'polypeptide(L)'
;MNLHETEYGRRFFNSQLPSLIKALERIAENLSAPKQSLSADFVADPDFLHDLYYGDYEPSVFKTQSEHQKQLNHNASMAEELLRQKMGNSPEAMAAFEAYQLAAGECSSIVAEQAFESGFQTAVQMLVAGLIPPENKFAAEVPLTTQELRKMDGEQVFCLDMNEEVRVVARKKGFIQVTNDKEIHRITGLTLYRHRPSWCQ
;
A
#
# COMPACT_ATOMS: atom_id res chain seq x y z
N MET A 1 46.02 30.31 36.41
CA MET A 1 45.04 29.32 36.90
C MET A 1 44.64 28.48 35.71
N ASN A 2 44.84 27.17 35.76
CA ASN A 2 44.56 26.29 34.62
C ASN A 2 43.06 25.98 34.53
N LEU A 3 42.55 25.75 33.32
CA LEU A 3 41.11 25.52 33.10
C LEU A 3 40.56 24.39 33.99
N HIS A 4 41.29 23.28 34.13
CA HIS A 4 40.88 22.12 34.93
C HIS A 4 40.83 22.40 36.46
N GLU A 5 41.45 23.47 36.93
CA GLU A 5 41.42 23.89 38.34
C GLU A 5 40.19 24.76 38.65
N THR A 6 39.61 25.40 37.62
CA THR A 6 38.41 26.23 37.76
C THR A 6 37.17 25.37 37.99
N GLU A 7 36.16 25.92 38.67
CA GLU A 7 34.88 25.25 38.87
C GLU A 7 34.20 24.91 37.53
N TYR A 8 34.29 25.82 36.56
CA TYR A 8 33.80 25.59 35.20
C TYR A 8 34.52 24.45 34.49
N GLY A 9 35.85 24.39 34.56
CA GLY A 9 36.60 23.27 33.97
C GLY A 9 36.33 21.95 34.67
N ARG A 10 36.19 21.92 36.00
CA ARG A 10 35.77 20.70 36.72
C ARG A 10 34.41 20.20 36.26
N ARG A 11 33.42 21.09 36.04
CA ARG A 11 32.12 20.69 35.47
C ARG A 11 32.26 20.20 34.02
N PHE A 12 33.05 20.88 33.20
CA PHE A 12 33.29 20.45 31.82
C PHE A 12 33.89 19.03 31.76
N PHE A 13 34.99 18.77 32.49
CA PHE A 13 35.69 17.48 32.43
C PHE A 13 34.96 16.35 33.16
N ASN A 14 34.28 16.64 34.28
CA ASN A 14 33.69 15.57 35.11
C ASN A 14 32.22 15.27 34.78
N SER A 15 31.49 16.18 34.12
CA SER A 15 30.08 15.93 33.78
C SER A 15 29.76 16.11 32.30
N GLN A 16 30.17 17.22 31.69
CA GLN A 16 29.81 17.52 30.29
C GLN A 16 30.53 16.60 29.30
N LEU A 17 31.84 16.42 29.47
CA LEU A 17 32.65 15.58 28.58
C LEU A 17 32.23 14.09 28.65
N PRO A 18 32.01 13.47 29.83
CA PRO A 18 31.47 12.11 29.90
C PRO A 18 30.06 11.98 29.30
N SER A 19 29.20 12.99 29.47
CA SER A 19 27.86 12.99 28.88
C SER A 19 27.91 13.07 27.36
N LEU A 20 28.83 13.86 26.81
CA LEU A 20 29.08 13.95 25.38
C LEU A 20 29.62 12.63 24.82
N ILE A 21 30.57 12.01 25.50
CA ILE A 21 31.11 10.69 25.11
C ILE A 21 29.99 9.66 25.05
N LYS A 22 29.14 9.57 26.09
CA LYS A 22 27.97 8.67 26.10
C LYS A 22 26.97 8.95 24.99
N ALA A 23 26.76 10.22 24.65
CA ALA A 23 25.89 10.60 23.53
C ALA A 23 26.49 10.13 22.20
N LEU A 24 27.79 10.29 22.00
CA LEU A 24 28.49 9.81 20.80
C LEU A 24 28.51 8.28 20.72
N GLU A 25 28.73 7.58 21.84
CA GLU A 25 28.64 6.12 21.94
C GLU A 25 27.23 5.64 21.55
N ARG A 26 26.17 6.25 22.09
CA ARG A 26 24.78 5.93 21.72
C ARG A 26 24.51 6.20 20.24
N ILE A 27 25.00 7.30 19.68
CA ILE A 27 24.84 7.61 18.26
C ILE A 27 25.57 6.55 17.42
N ALA A 28 26.79 6.21 17.78
CA ALA A 28 27.58 5.18 17.09
C ALA A 28 26.90 3.81 17.17
N GLU A 29 26.36 3.42 18.34
CA GLU A 29 25.58 2.20 18.51
C GLU A 29 24.32 2.19 17.63
N ASN A 30 23.56 3.29 17.56
CA ASN A 30 22.37 3.39 16.70
C ASN A 30 22.70 3.42 15.20
N LEU A 31 23.85 3.96 14.81
CA LEU A 31 24.34 3.95 13.43
C LEU A 31 24.92 2.58 13.04
N SER A 32 25.47 1.85 14.01
CA SER A 32 26.05 0.51 13.82
C SER A 32 24.99 -0.60 13.94
N ALA A 33 23.87 -0.31 14.61
CA ALA A 33 22.71 -1.17 14.60
C ALA A 33 22.25 -1.35 13.15
N PRO A 34 21.94 -2.58 12.71
CA PRO A 34 21.36 -2.77 11.40
C PRO A 34 20.12 -1.88 11.30
N LYS A 35 20.11 -0.91 10.36
CA LYS A 35 18.88 -0.22 9.97
C LYS A 35 17.83 -1.30 9.82
N GLN A 36 16.72 -1.21 10.56
CA GLN A 36 15.67 -2.23 10.59
C GLN A 36 15.55 -2.87 9.20
N SER A 37 16.10 -4.09 9.10
CA SER A 37 15.90 -4.92 7.93
C SER A 37 14.40 -4.99 7.80
N LEU A 38 13.86 -4.53 6.65
CA LEU A 38 12.44 -4.59 6.29
C LEU A 38 11.82 -5.80 6.98
N SER A 39 11.20 -5.60 8.14
CA SER A 39 10.78 -6.71 8.99
C SER A 39 9.52 -7.21 8.34
N ALA A 40 9.71 -8.30 7.62
CA ALA A 40 8.81 -8.82 6.62
C ALA A 40 7.57 -9.44 7.26
N ASP A 41 6.50 -8.66 7.28
CA ASP A 41 5.15 -9.18 7.02
C ASP A 41 4.76 -8.93 5.54
N PHE A 42 5.75 -8.70 4.67
CA PHE A 42 5.51 -8.72 3.22
C PHE A 42 5.27 -10.17 2.79
N VAL A 43 4.02 -10.59 2.81
CA VAL A 43 3.57 -11.80 2.12
C VAL A 43 3.51 -11.44 0.64
N ALA A 44 4.59 -11.75 -0.08
CA ALA A 44 4.55 -11.72 -1.54
C ALA A 44 3.40 -12.62 -2.02
N ASP A 45 2.55 -12.11 -2.90
CA ASP A 45 1.55 -12.92 -3.56
C ASP A 45 2.29 -14.09 -4.27
N PRO A 46 2.01 -15.36 -3.90
CA PRO A 46 2.74 -16.50 -4.45
C PRO A 46 2.58 -16.62 -5.97
N ASP A 47 1.50 -16.08 -6.53
CA ASP A 47 1.22 -16.11 -7.96
C ASP A 47 1.77 -14.87 -8.68
N PHE A 48 2.33 -13.88 -7.96
CA PHE A 48 2.86 -12.63 -8.55
C PHE A 48 3.81 -12.86 -9.72
N LEU A 49 4.78 -13.76 -9.58
CA LEU A 49 5.75 -14.03 -10.65
C LEU A 49 5.12 -14.77 -11.82
N HIS A 50 4.11 -15.61 -11.56
CA HIS A 50 3.36 -16.28 -12.60
C HIS A 50 2.57 -15.26 -13.41
N ASP A 51 1.74 -14.46 -12.73
CA ASP A 51 0.91 -13.42 -13.34
C ASP A 51 1.77 -12.38 -14.07
N LEU A 52 2.91 -11.98 -13.49
CA LEU A 52 3.81 -11.03 -14.13
C LEU A 52 4.44 -11.61 -15.40
N TYR A 53 4.85 -12.87 -15.37
CA TYR A 53 5.51 -13.50 -16.51
C TYR A 53 4.55 -13.76 -17.67
N TYR A 54 3.29 -14.11 -17.38
CA TYR A 54 2.27 -14.36 -18.39
C TYR A 54 1.46 -13.10 -18.79
N GLY A 55 1.72 -11.97 -18.14
CA GLY A 55 1.06 -10.69 -18.43
C GLY A 55 -0.31 -10.52 -17.78
N ASP A 56 -0.70 -11.44 -16.91
CA ASP A 56 -1.96 -11.43 -16.14
C ASP A 56 -1.85 -10.55 -14.88
N TYR A 57 -0.67 -10.01 -14.57
CA TYR A 57 -0.46 -9.11 -13.44
C TYR A 57 -1.06 -7.73 -13.72
N GLU A 58 -2.18 -7.45 -13.06
CA GLU A 58 -2.76 -6.10 -13.00
C GLU A 58 -2.56 -5.47 -11.61
N PRO A 59 -1.83 -4.34 -11.51
CA PRO A 59 -1.63 -3.63 -10.25
C PRO A 59 -2.98 -3.24 -9.63
N SER A 60 -3.10 -3.40 -8.30
CA SER A 60 -4.35 -3.11 -7.56
C SER A 60 -4.88 -1.69 -7.75
N VAL A 61 -3.99 -0.73 -8.01
CA VAL A 61 -4.34 0.68 -8.30
C VAL A 61 -5.18 0.85 -9.57
N PHE A 62 -5.11 -0.10 -10.52
CA PHE A 62 -5.91 -0.08 -11.74
C PHE A 62 -7.24 -0.82 -11.58
N LYS A 63 -7.40 -1.64 -10.53
CA LYS A 63 -8.64 -2.40 -10.25
C LYS A 63 -9.79 -1.50 -9.79
N THR A 64 -9.49 -0.32 -9.25
CA THR A 64 -10.49 0.65 -8.77
C THR A 64 -10.32 1.99 -9.47
N GLN A 65 -11.20 2.29 -10.41
CA GLN A 65 -11.31 3.62 -10.99
C GLN A 65 -12.14 4.53 -10.09
N SER A 66 -11.66 5.74 -9.84
CA SER A 66 -12.45 6.76 -9.15
C SER A 66 -13.67 7.17 -9.98
N GLU A 67 -14.75 7.60 -9.32
CA GLU A 67 -15.95 8.10 -10.03
C GLU A 67 -15.62 9.27 -10.96
N HIS A 68 -14.68 10.13 -10.55
CA HIS A 68 -14.20 11.21 -11.40
C HIS A 68 -13.53 10.69 -12.68
N GLN A 69 -12.67 9.67 -12.57
CA GLN A 69 -12.02 9.04 -13.72
C GLN A 69 -13.03 8.37 -14.65
N LYS A 70 -14.04 7.67 -14.12
CA LYS A 70 -15.13 7.09 -14.92
C LYS A 70 -15.87 8.16 -15.70
N GLN A 71 -16.16 9.30 -15.06
CA GLN A 71 -16.83 10.41 -15.72
C GLN A 71 -15.98 11.05 -16.81
N LEU A 72 -14.67 11.22 -16.58
CA LEU A 72 -13.75 11.72 -17.61
C LEU A 72 -13.67 10.76 -18.80
N ASN A 73 -13.57 9.45 -18.56
CA ASN A 73 -13.57 8.44 -19.61
C ASN A 73 -14.87 8.50 -20.42
N HIS A 74 -16.03 8.58 -19.75
CA HIS A 74 -17.32 8.71 -20.40
C HIS A 74 -17.41 9.96 -21.27
N ASN A 75 -16.98 11.12 -20.76
CA ASN A 75 -16.97 12.37 -21.50
C ASN A 75 -16.05 12.30 -22.74
N ALA A 76 -14.89 11.66 -22.62
CA ALA A 76 -13.97 11.46 -23.73
C ALA A 76 -14.60 10.57 -24.82
N SER A 77 -15.25 9.46 -24.43
CA SER A 77 -15.96 8.59 -25.37
C SER A 77 -17.10 9.32 -26.10
N MET A 78 -17.90 10.11 -25.37
CA MET A 78 -18.98 10.90 -25.98
C MET A 78 -18.44 11.95 -26.97
N ALA A 79 -17.34 12.63 -26.61
CA ALA A 79 -16.72 13.62 -27.48
C ALA A 79 -16.15 12.98 -28.75
N GLU A 80 -15.52 11.81 -28.63
CA GLU A 80 -15.05 11.03 -29.77
C GLU A 80 -16.20 10.61 -30.69
N GLU A 81 -17.30 10.08 -30.15
CA GLU A 81 -18.45 9.65 -30.94
C GLU A 81 -19.09 10.81 -31.71
N LEU A 82 -19.25 11.96 -31.04
CA LEU A 82 -19.77 13.17 -31.68
C LEU A 82 -18.84 13.67 -32.79
N LEU A 83 -17.52 13.56 -32.60
CA LEU A 83 -16.54 13.92 -33.62
C LEU A 83 -16.62 12.95 -34.81
N ARG A 84 -16.73 11.64 -34.58
CA ARG A 84 -16.93 10.63 -35.63
C ARG A 84 -18.19 10.90 -36.44
N GLN A 85 -19.30 11.25 -35.78
CA GLN A 85 -20.54 11.62 -36.46
C GLN A 85 -20.37 12.86 -37.36
N LYS A 86 -19.63 13.87 -36.90
CA LYS A 86 -19.38 15.10 -37.67
C LYS A 86 -18.44 14.89 -38.86
N MET A 87 -17.46 13.99 -38.76
CA MET A 87 -16.55 13.67 -39.87
C MET A 87 -17.24 12.84 -40.96
N GLY A 88 -18.35 12.17 -40.62
CA GLY A 88 -19.08 11.30 -41.54
C GLY A 88 -18.22 10.11 -42.01
N ASN A 89 -18.51 9.58 -43.19
CA ASN A 89 -17.78 8.44 -43.78
C ASN A 89 -16.61 8.89 -44.68
N SER A 90 -16.00 10.05 -44.44
CA SER A 90 -14.83 10.48 -45.22
C SER A 90 -13.61 9.61 -44.85
N PRO A 91 -13.03 8.85 -45.80
CA PRO A 91 -11.87 8.00 -45.53
C PRO A 91 -10.65 8.80 -45.09
N GLU A 92 -10.42 9.97 -45.70
CA GLU A 92 -9.27 10.83 -45.39
C GLU A 92 -9.38 11.45 -44.00
N ALA A 93 -10.58 11.90 -43.60
CA ALA A 93 -10.81 12.44 -42.26
C ALA A 93 -10.66 11.36 -41.18
N MET A 94 -11.15 10.14 -41.44
CA MET A 94 -11.03 9.02 -40.51
C MET A 94 -9.56 8.60 -40.35
N ALA A 95 -8.81 8.49 -41.45
CA ALA A 95 -7.39 8.16 -41.41
C ALA A 95 -6.56 9.22 -40.65
N ALA A 96 -6.84 10.51 -40.88
CA ALA A 96 -6.18 11.59 -40.14
C ALA A 96 -6.51 11.56 -38.64
N PHE A 97 -7.75 11.21 -38.29
CA PHE A 97 -8.18 11.08 -36.91
C PHE A 97 -7.53 9.89 -36.19
N GLU A 98 -7.45 8.73 -36.85
CA GLU A 98 -6.75 7.55 -36.32
C GLU A 98 -5.26 7.83 -36.12
N ALA A 99 -4.61 8.50 -37.08
CA ALA A 99 -3.21 8.92 -36.95
C ALA A 99 -3.01 9.87 -35.75
N TYR A 100 -3.95 10.80 -35.54
CA TYR A 100 -3.93 11.67 -34.37
C TYR A 100 -4.10 10.88 -33.06
N GLN A 101 -5.06 9.95 -32.97
CA GLN A 101 -5.27 9.15 -31.77
C GLN A 101 -4.04 8.30 -31.43
N LEU A 102 -3.42 7.69 -32.44
CA LEU A 102 -2.20 6.91 -32.27
C LEU A 102 -1.08 7.79 -31.69
N ALA A 103 -0.81 8.94 -32.32
CA ALA A 103 0.23 9.86 -31.85
C ALA A 103 -0.06 10.43 -30.45
N ALA A 104 -1.32 10.77 -30.15
CA ALA A 104 -1.73 11.24 -28.83
C ALA A 104 -1.60 10.14 -27.76
N GLY A 105 -1.92 8.89 -28.13
CA GLY A 105 -1.74 7.71 -27.29
C GLY A 105 -0.27 7.42 -26.99
N GLU A 106 0.60 7.43 -28.00
CA GLU A 106 2.05 7.26 -27.84
C GLU A 106 2.65 8.33 -26.92
N CYS A 107 2.30 9.61 -27.13
CA CYS A 107 2.71 10.70 -26.24
C CYS A 107 2.26 10.46 -24.79
N SER A 108 1.03 9.99 -24.60
CA SER A 108 0.49 9.70 -23.27
C SER A 108 1.22 8.52 -22.61
N SER A 109 1.57 7.49 -23.38
CA SER A 109 2.37 6.34 -22.89
C SER A 109 3.75 6.77 -22.42
N ILE A 110 4.46 7.58 -23.22
CA ILE A 110 5.81 8.07 -22.88
C ILE A 110 5.79 8.84 -21.56
N VAL A 111 4.81 9.71 -21.37
CA VAL A 111 4.68 10.47 -20.11
C VAL A 111 4.37 9.55 -18.94
N ALA A 112 3.49 8.57 -19.13
CA ALA A 112 3.16 7.58 -18.09
C ALA A 112 4.37 6.72 -17.70
N GLU A 113 5.15 6.25 -18.68
CA GLU A 113 6.38 5.48 -18.49
C GLU A 113 7.43 6.28 -17.73
N GLN A 114 7.68 7.53 -18.11
CA GLN A 114 8.63 8.42 -17.42
C GLN A 114 8.20 8.72 -15.98
N ALA A 115 6.91 8.97 -15.77
CA ALA A 115 6.35 9.19 -14.44
C ALA A 115 6.51 7.94 -13.56
N PHE A 116 6.26 6.76 -14.13
CA PHE A 116 6.44 5.49 -13.45
C PHE A 116 7.91 5.23 -13.10
N GLU A 117 8.83 5.39 -14.06
CA GLU A 117 10.26 5.19 -13.84
C GLU A 117 10.79 6.12 -12.74
N SER A 118 10.45 7.41 -12.82
CA SER A 118 10.83 8.41 -11.82
C SER A 118 10.27 8.08 -10.42
N GLY A 119 8.99 7.68 -10.37
CA GLY A 119 8.34 7.25 -9.13
C GLY A 119 9.00 6.02 -8.52
N PHE A 120 9.31 5.02 -9.33
CA PHE A 120 9.99 3.79 -8.90
C PHE A 120 11.41 4.08 -8.39
N GLN A 121 12.22 4.83 -9.15
CA GLN A 121 13.57 5.21 -8.74
C GLN A 121 13.54 5.98 -7.42
N THR A 122 12.60 6.91 -7.25
CA THR A 122 12.42 7.68 -6.02
C THR A 122 12.04 6.76 -4.85
N ALA A 123 11.07 5.87 -5.04
CA ALA A 123 10.63 4.94 -4.00
C ALA A 123 11.77 4.00 -3.55
N VAL A 124 12.56 3.48 -4.49
CA VAL A 124 13.74 2.65 -4.19
C VAL A 124 14.79 3.45 -3.42
N GLN A 125 15.08 4.70 -3.82
CA GLN A 125 16.02 5.56 -3.10
C GLN A 125 15.54 5.84 -1.66
N MET A 126 14.25 6.11 -1.48
CA MET A 126 13.65 6.28 -0.15
C MET A 126 13.80 5.02 0.71
N LEU A 127 13.52 3.85 0.14
CA LEU A 127 13.67 2.56 0.82
C LEU A 127 15.13 2.29 1.21
N VAL A 128 16.09 2.50 0.31
CA VAL A 128 17.54 2.38 0.58
C VAL A 128 18.00 3.37 1.65
N ALA A 129 17.41 4.58 1.68
CA ALA A 129 17.68 5.56 2.73
C ALA A 129 17.14 5.12 4.11
N GLY A 130 16.23 4.13 4.16
CA GLY A 130 15.56 3.66 5.37
C GLY A 130 14.24 4.40 5.65
N LEU A 131 13.70 5.10 4.67
CA LEU A 131 12.39 5.74 4.74
C LEU A 131 11.34 4.72 4.34
N ILE A 132 10.71 4.11 5.33
CA ILE A 132 9.58 3.20 5.14
C ILE A 132 8.31 4.05 5.22
N PRO A 133 7.35 3.90 4.29
CA PRO A 133 6.04 4.51 4.44
C PRO A 133 5.47 4.11 5.80
N PRO A 134 4.83 5.02 6.56
CA PRO A 134 4.22 4.65 7.83
C PRO A 134 3.25 3.47 7.59
N GLU A 135 3.32 2.44 8.43
CA GLU A 135 2.35 1.35 8.39
C GLU A 135 0.95 1.93 8.30
N ASN A 136 0.23 1.53 7.26
CA ASN A 136 -1.12 1.94 6.99
C ASN A 136 -1.94 1.76 8.27
N LYS A 137 -2.36 2.86 8.92
CA LYS A 137 -3.41 2.84 9.94
C LYS A 137 -4.72 2.21 9.40
N PHE A 138 -4.80 1.99 8.09
CA PHE A 138 -5.84 1.26 7.38
C PHE A 138 -5.79 -0.27 7.56
N ALA A 139 -4.70 -0.89 8.05
CA ALA A 139 -4.68 -2.34 8.25
C ALA A 139 -5.72 -2.82 9.29
N ALA A 140 -6.16 -1.93 10.18
CA ALA A 140 -7.27 -2.16 11.10
C ALA A 140 -8.67 -1.93 10.48
N GLU A 141 -8.74 -1.24 9.34
CA GLU A 141 -9.99 -0.80 8.69
C GLU A 141 -10.27 -1.51 7.34
N VAL A 142 -9.41 -2.45 6.94
CA VAL A 142 -9.61 -3.29 5.74
C VAL A 142 -10.21 -4.64 6.17
N PRO A 143 -11.18 -5.19 5.42
CA PRO A 143 -11.70 -6.52 5.68
C PRO A 143 -10.60 -7.58 5.65
N LEU A 144 -10.63 -8.47 6.63
CA LEU A 144 -9.78 -9.66 6.69
C LEU A 144 -10.01 -10.55 5.47
N THR A 145 -8.91 -10.92 4.84
CA THR A 145 -8.91 -11.88 3.74
C THR A 145 -9.09 -13.30 4.25
N THR A 146 -9.51 -14.21 3.36
CA THR A 146 -9.60 -15.65 3.68
C THR A 146 -8.25 -16.23 4.12
N GLN A 147 -7.13 -15.73 3.59
CA GLN A 147 -5.79 -16.22 3.96
C GLN A 147 -5.40 -15.82 5.38
N GLU A 148 -5.72 -14.59 5.79
CA GLU A 148 -5.52 -14.12 7.16
C GLU A 148 -6.37 -14.92 8.14
N LEU A 149 -7.66 -15.11 7.83
CA LEU A 149 -8.58 -15.88 8.68
C LEU A 149 -8.13 -17.33 8.91
N ARG A 150 -7.39 -17.96 7.98
CA ARG A 150 -6.85 -19.32 8.21
C ARG A 150 -5.81 -19.35 9.33
N LYS A 151 -5.11 -18.24 9.57
CA LYS A 151 -4.06 -18.13 10.59
C LYS A 151 -4.63 -17.73 11.96
N MET A 152 -5.90 -17.32 12.00
CA MET A 152 -6.57 -16.76 13.18
C MET A 152 -7.49 -17.80 13.87
N ASP A 153 -7.19 -19.10 13.78
CA ASP A 153 -8.04 -20.14 14.37
C ASP A 153 -8.21 -19.93 15.89
N GLY A 154 -9.45 -19.78 16.33
CA GLY A 154 -9.80 -19.51 17.72
C GLY A 154 -9.76 -18.03 18.13
N GLU A 155 -9.33 -17.11 17.25
CA GLU A 155 -9.32 -15.68 17.55
C GLU A 155 -10.70 -15.02 17.34
N GLN A 156 -10.92 -13.89 18.02
CA GLN A 156 -12.11 -13.06 17.85
C GLN A 156 -11.90 -12.01 16.76
N VAL A 157 -12.90 -11.86 15.91
CA VAL A 157 -12.96 -10.87 14.81
C VAL A 157 -14.35 -10.23 14.80
N PHE A 158 -14.46 -9.02 14.26
CA PHE A 158 -15.75 -8.34 14.12
C PHE A 158 -16.40 -8.68 12.78
N CYS A 159 -17.65 -9.14 12.78
CA CYS A 159 -18.44 -9.35 11.58
C CYS A 159 -19.37 -8.18 11.32
N LEU A 160 -19.21 -7.51 10.18
CA LEU A 160 -20.02 -6.35 9.80
C LEU A 160 -21.48 -6.74 9.55
N ASP A 161 -21.71 -7.82 8.81
CA ASP A 161 -23.06 -8.26 8.41
C ASP A 161 -23.91 -8.68 9.60
N MET A 162 -23.27 -9.19 10.66
CA MET A 162 -23.91 -9.62 11.90
C MET A 162 -23.83 -8.54 13.00
N ASN A 163 -23.02 -7.50 12.78
CA ASN A 163 -22.71 -6.42 13.72
C ASN A 163 -22.30 -6.90 15.13
N GLU A 164 -21.48 -7.95 15.18
CA GLU A 164 -21.05 -8.60 16.43
C GLU A 164 -19.64 -9.19 16.33
N GLU A 165 -19.04 -9.50 17.48
CA GLU A 165 -17.77 -10.23 17.55
C GLU A 165 -18.02 -11.73 17.41
N VAL A 166 -17.31 -12.35 16.47
CA VAL A 166 -17.41 -13.77 16.15
C VAL A 166 -16.04 -14.42 16.29
N ARG A 167 -16.01 -15.70 16.64
CA ARG A 167 -14.77 -16.48 16.73
C ARG A 167 -14.51 -17.21 15.42
N VAL A 168 -13.28 -17.12 14.93
CA VAL A 168 -12.86 -17.83 13.71
C VAL A 168 -12.61 -19.31 14.01
N VAL A 169 -13.12 -20.17 13.12
CA VAL A 169 -12.94 -21.62 13.15
C VAL A 169 -12.35 -22.05 11.81
N ALA A 170 -11.03 -22.21 11.75
CA ALA A 170 -10.33 -22.63 10.55
C ALA A 170 -10.29 -24.17 10.47
N ARG A 171 -10.83 -24.75 9.38
CA ARG A 171 -10.77 -26.21 9.16
C ARG A 171 -9.64 -26.57 8.19
N LYS A 172 -8.97 -27.69 8.45
CA LYS A 172 -7.86 -28.24 7.62
C LYS A 172 -8.19 -28.49 6.14
N LYS A 173 -9.47 -28.51 5.73
CA LYS A 173 -9.94 -28.76 4.35
C LYS A 173 -10.45 -27.51 3.61
N GLY A 174 -10.02 -26.31 4.01
CA GLY A 174 -10.24 -25.08 3.24
C GLY A 174 -11.58 -24.36 3.51
N PHE A 175 -12.45 -24.92 4.34
CA PHE A 175 -13.66 -24.22 4.82
C PHE A 175 -13.33 -23.43 6.08
N ILE A 176 -13.48 -22.11 6.04
CA ILE A 176 -13.42 -21.25 7.22
C ILE A 176 -14.86 -20.99 7.66
N GLN A 177 -15.08 -21.09 8.96
CA GLN A 177 -16.33 -20.75 9.59
C GLN A 177 -16.07 -19.67 10.64
N VAL A 178 -17.12 -18.93 10.97
CA VAL A 178 -17.17 -18.06 12.14
C VAL A 178 -18.34 -18.49 13.02
N THR A 179 -18.19 -18.36 14.32
CA THR A 179 -19.25 -18.68 15.28
C THR A 179 -19.48 -17.50 16.20
N ASN A 180 -20.73 -17.06 16.32
CA ASN A 180 -21.19 -16.45 17.56
C ASN A 180 -21.57 -17.62 18.48
N ASP A 181 -21.62 -17.48 19.80
CA ASP A 181 -21.84 -18.63 20.72
C ASP A 181 -23.20 -19.37 20.53
N LYS A 182 -24.01 -18.97 19.53
CA LYS A 182 -25.34 -19.50 19.20
C LYS A 182 -25.34 -20.32 17.91
N GLU A 183 -24.63 -19.86 16.88
CA GLU A 183 -24.70 -20.40 15.52
C GLU A 183 -23.33 -20.37 14.81
N ILE A 184 -23.13 -21.31 13.89
CA ILE A 184 -21.92 -21.43 13.07
C ILE A 184 -22.24 -21.00 11.64
N HIS A 185 -21.55 -19.99 11.15
CA HIS A 185 -21.70 -19.43 9.81
C HIS A 185 -20.49 -19.74 8.93
N ARG A 186 -20.72 -19.92 7.63
CA ARG A 186 -19.62 -19.93 6.65
C ARG A 186 -19.22 -18.49 6.36
N ILE A 187 -17.93 -18.25 6.13
CA ILE A 187 -17.44 -16.90 5.85
C ILE A 187 -17.81 -16.37 4.45
N THR A 188 -18.36 -17.21 3.57
CA THR A 188 -18.69 -16.82 2.21
C THR A 188 -19.77 -15.74 2.22
N GLY A 189 -19.41 -14.54 1.76
CA GLY A 189 -20.29 -13.37 1.76
C GLY A 189 -20.29 -12.57 3.06
N LEU A 190 -19.44 -12.91 4.05
CA LEU A 190 -19.27 -12.14 5.28
C LEU A 190 -18.06 -11.22 5.19
N THR A 191 -18.21 -10.01 5.70
CA THR A 191 -17.14 -9.01 5.83
C THR A 191 -16.65 -9.00 7.27
N LEU A 192 -15.40 -9.44 7.48
CA LEU A 192 -14.79 -9.62 8.80
C LEU A 192 -13.66 -8.62 9.00
N TYR A 193 -13.49 -8.08 10.21
CA TYR A 193 -12.41 -7.13 10.56
C TYR A 193 -11.68 -7.60 11.82
N ARG A 194 -10.42 -7.21 12.00
CA ARG A 194 -9.68 -7.50 13.25
C ARG A 194 -10.38 -6.91 14.47
N HIS A 195 -10.90 -5.69 14.34
CA HIS A 195 -11.61 -4.96 15.40
C HIS A 195 -12.82 -4.23 14.80
N ARG A 196 -13.76 -3.81 15.64
CA ARG A 196 -14.90 -2.99 15.20
C ARG A 196 -14.39 -1.70 14.54
N PRO A 197 -14.74 -1.42 13.27
CA PRO A 197 -14.31 -0.21 12.60
C PRO A 197 -14.86 1.06 13.27
N SER A 198 -14.10 2.14 13.22
CA SER A 198 -14.43 3.44 13.83
C SER A 198 -15.73 4.05 13.30
N TRP A 199 -16.09 3.75 12.06
CA TRP A 199 -17.31 4.19 11.38
C TRP A 199 -18.55 3.32 11.66
N CYS A 200 -18.41 2.21 12.39
CA CYS A 200 -19.53 1.35 12.81
C CYS A 200 -20.12 1.73 14.18
N GLN A 201 -19.97 2.98 14.63
CA GLN A 201 -20.57 3.48 15.88
C GLN A 201 -22.08 3.71 15.77
#